data_AF-A0A6N3CG59-F1
#
_entry.id   AF-A0A6N3CG59-F1
#
_cell.length_a   1.000
_cell.length_b   1.000
_cell.length_c   1.000
_cell.angle_alpha   90.00
_cell.angle_beta   90.00
_cell.angle_gamma   90.00
#
_symmetry.space_group_name_H-M   'P 1'
#
loop_
_entity.id
_entity.type
_entity.pdbx_description
1 polymer ?
#
loop_
_entity_poly.entity_id
_entity_poly.type
_entity_poly.pdbx_seq_one_letter_code
_entity_poly.pdbx_strand_id
1 'polypeptide(L)'
;MENDAFGKVKSSLNRAVTSISVKTSSSLEKGKLNTYIDSLETEIKKLKFELGEEIFRAFIEEDSNKEKSSKLCKKIKEDYDNIYEAKKEIEAIDERDRKIFGDENKDQDKENIEKNSSVIFCDKCGARYHEKVNFCRKCGNKLI
;
A
#
# COMPACT_ATOMS: atom_id res chain seq x y z
N MET A 1 -2.57 -42.20 -26.69
CA MET A 1 -2.64 -41.38 -25.47
C MET A 1 -2.09 -39.95 -25.70
N GLU A 2 -2.26 -39.36 -26.89
CA GLU A 2 -1.67 -38.05 -27.24
C GLU A 2 -2.59 -36.82 -27.02
N ASN A 3 -3.84 -37.02 -26.60
CA ASN A 3 -4.80 -35.93 -26.45
C ASN A 3 -4.75 -35.19 -25.09
N ASP A 4 -4.02 -35.72 -24.10
CA ASP A 4 -3.97 -35.11 -22.74
C ASP A 4 -2.93 -33.99 -22.61
N ALA A 5 -1.86 -34.01 -23.42
CA ALA A 5 -0.79 -33.01 -23.35
C ALA A 5 -1.23 -31.66 -23.94
N PHE A 6 -1.87 -31.68 -25.12
CA PHE A 6 -2.39 -30.47 -25.78
C PHE A 6 -3.56 -29.85 -25.00
N GLY A 7 -4.39 -30.67 -24.35
CA GLY A 7 -5.47 -30.18 -23.47
C GLY A 7 -4.95 -29.42 -22.25
N LYS A 8 -3.87 -29.91 -21.62
CA LYS A 8 -3.20 -29.26 -20.49
C LYS A 8 -2.46 -27.98 -20.88
N VAL A 9 -1.86 -27.91 -22.06
CA VAL A 9 -1.21 -26.69 -22.57
C VAL A 9 -2.25 -25.62 -22.87
N LYS A 10 -3.38 -25.98 -23.50
CA LYS A 10 -4.47 -25.05 -23.82
C LYS A 10 -5.14 -24.48 -22.55
N SER A 11 -5.35 -25.31 -21.52
CA SER A 11 -5.92 -24.84 -20.25
C SER A 11 -4.95 -23.96 -19.46
N SER A 12 -3.64 -24.25 -19.52
CA SER A 12 -2.60 -23.44 -18.86
C SER A 12 -2.39 -22.08 -19.53
N LEU A 13 -2.46 -22.00 -20.87
CA LEU A 13 -2.39 -20.73 -21.61
C LEU A 13 -3.59 -19.82 -21.34
N ASN A 14 -4.81 -20.37 -21.30
CA ASN A 14 -6.01 -19.61 -20.97
C ASN A 14 -5.98 -19.05 -19.54
N ARG A 15 -5.42 -19.82 -18.59
CA ARG A 15 -5.17 -19.33 -17.22
C ARG A 15 -4.14 -18.21 -17.19
N ALA A 16 -3.03 -18.34 -17.92
CA ALA A 16 -2.00 -17.31 -17.98
C ALA A 16 -2.54 -15.97 -18.53
N VAL A 17 -3.29 -15.99 -19.63
CA VAL A 17 -3.87 -14.77 -20.23
C VAL A 17 -4.89 -14.11 -19.29
N THR A 18 -5.76 -14.91 -18.67
CA THR A 18 -6.74 -14.39 -17.69
C THR A 18 -6.05 -13.83 -16.46
N SER A 19 -4.95 -14.44 -16.02
CA SER A 19 -4.21 -14.00 -14.82
C SER A 19 -3.54 -12.65 -14.95
N ILE A 20 -2.92 -12.38 -16.10
CA ILE A 20 -2.25 -11.11 -16.38
C ILE A 20 -3.29 -9.98 -16.46
N SER A 21 -4.43 -10.25 -17.11
CA SER A 21 -5.52 -9.29 -17.23
C SER A 21 -6.07 -8.88 -15.86
N VAL A 22 -6.42 -9.86 -15.02
CA VAL A 22 -6.98 -9.61 -13.68
C VAL A 22 -5.97 -8.93 -12.75
N LYS A 23 -4.71 -9.38 -12.74
CA LYS A 23 -3.67 -8.76 -11.89
C LYS A 23 -3.39 -7.31 -12.29
N THR A 24 -3.44 -7.01 -13.60
CA THR A 24 -3.27 -5.65 -14.10
C THR A 24 -4.45 -4.77 -13.67
N SER A 25 -5.69 -5.24 -13.80
CA SER A 25 -6.86 -4.49 -13.33
C SER A 25 -6.85 -4.27 -11.83
N SER A 26 -6.54 -5.30 -11.03
CA SER A 26 -6.46 -5.19 -9.57
C SER A 26 -5.37 -4.21 -9.12
N SER A 27 -4.23 -4.18 -9.82
CA SER A 27 -3.15 -3.23 -9.53
C SER A 27 -3.56 -1.79 -9.82
N LEU A 28 -4.32 -1.56 -10.91
CA LEU A 28 -4.84 -0.23 -11.24
C LEU A 28 -5.92 0.22 -10.25
N GLU A 29 -6.84 -0.67 -9.86
CA GLU A 29 -7.85 -0.40 -8.82
C GLU A 29 -7.19 0.01 -7.50
N LYS A 30 -6.23 -0.80 -7.01
CA LYS A 30 -5.45 -0.47 -5.80
C LYS A 30 -4.66 0.82 -5.95
N GLY A 31 -4.06 1.08 -7.11
CA GLY A 31 -3.33 2.31 -7.38
C GLY A 31 -4.21 3.57 -7.27
N LYS A 32 -5.44 3.51 -7.76
CA LYS A 32 -6.43 4.60 -7.63
C LYS A 32 -6.81 4.82 -6.17
N LEU A 33 -7.11 3.74 -5.44
CA LEU A 33 -7.47 3.81 -4.03
C LEU A 33 -6.32 4.35 -3.18
N ASN A 34 -5.08 3.94 -3.44
CA ASN A 34 -3.90 4.48 -2.75
C ASN A 34 -3.70 5.97 -3.03
N THR A 35 -3.83 6.41 -4.29
CA THR A 35 -3.76 7.84 -4.63
C THR A 35 -4.85 8.64 -3.92
N TYR A 36 -6.07 8.07 -3.82
CA TYR A 36 -7.16 8.68 -3.09
C TYR A 36 -6.85 8.79 -1.59
N ILE A 37 -6.32 7.73 -0.97
CA ILE A 37 -5.85 7.75 0.42
C ILE A 37 -4.79 8.84 0.63
N ASP A 38 -3.78 8.91 -0.24
CA ASP A 38 -2.73 9.93 -0.16
C ASP A 38 -3.29 11.36 -0.22
N SER A 39 -4.30 11.57 -1.07
CA SER A 39 -4.99 12.85 -1.18
C SER A 39 -5.75 13.21 0.11
N LEU A 40 -6.47 12.24 0.70
CA LEU A 40 -7.19 12.43 1.96
C LEU A 40 -6.22 12.67 3.13
N GLU A 41 -5.10 11.94 3.20
CA GLU A 41 -4.09 12.15 4.24
C GLU A 41 -3.45 13.54 4.14
N THR A 42 -3.26 14.03 2.93
CA THR A 42 -2.77 15.40 2.68
C THR A 42 -3.80 16.44 3.12
N GLU A 43 -5.08 16.24 2.79
CA GLU A 43 -6.16 17.13 3.20
C GLU A 43 -6.33 17.14 4.73
N ILE A 44 -6.29 15.98 5.39
CA ILE A 44 -6.34 15.87 6.86
C ILE A 44 -5.21 16.68 7.51
N LYS A 45 -3.98 16.62 6.98
CA LYS A 45 -2.85 17.41 7.51
C LYS A 45 -3.14 18.91 7.41
N LYS A 46 -3.66 19.35 6.27
CA LYS A 46 -4.05 20.75 6.05
C LYS A 46 -5.20 21.18 6.96
N LEU A 47 -6.27 20.40 7.07
CA LEU A 47 -7.41 20.69 7.94
C LEU A 47 -7.03 20.73 9.42
N LYS A 48 -6.11 19.87 9.87
CA LYS A 48 -5.59 19.91 11.24
C LYS A 48 -4.79 21.18 11.51
N PHE A 49 -4.01 21.63 10.53
CA PHE A 49 -3.31 22.91 10.63
C PHE A 49 -4.31 24.07 10.71
N GLU A 50 -5.28 24.13 9.79
CA GLU A 50 -6.35 25.15 9.78
C GLU A 50 -7.17 25.14 11.08
N LEU A 51 -7.46 23.96 11.64
CA LEU A 51 -8.14 23.83 12.92
C LEU A 51 -7.32 24.43 14.07
N GLY A 52 -6.01 24.21 14.08
CA GLY A 52 -5.10 24.80 15.06
C GLY A 52 -5.12 26.33 14.99
N GLU A 53 -4.98 26.87 13.78
CA GLU A 53 -5.05 28.32 13.52
C GLU A 53 -6.41 28.90 13.95
N GLU A 54 -7.51 28.20 13.66
CA GLU A 54 -8.86 28.60 14.05
C GLU A 54 -9.03 28.65 15.57
N ILE A 55 -8.58 27.61 16.28
CA ILE A 55 -8.66 27.54 17.74
C ILE A 55 -7.81 28.64 18.37
N PHE A 56 -6.59 28.84 17.87
CA PHE A 56 -5.71 29.88 18.39
C PHE A 56 -6.28 31.28 18.16
N ARG A 57 -6.82 31.55 16.96
CA ARG A 57 -7.49 32.82 16.65
C ARG A 57 -8.68 33.06 17.59
N ALA A 58 -9.55 32.06 17.75
CA ALA A 58 -10.70 32.16 18.63
C ALA A 58 -10.29 32.42 20.09
N PHE A 59 -9.16 31.86 20.54
CA PHE A 59 -8.61 32.13 21.86
C PHE A 59 -8.16 33.60 22.03
N ILE A 60 -7.47 34.16 21.03
CA ILE A 60 -7.00 35.57 21.07
C ILE A 60 -8.17 36.55 20.97
N GLU A 61 -9.17 36.24 20.14
CA GLU A 61 -10.36 37.09 19.93
C GLU A 61 -11.43 36.92 21.01
N GLU A 62 -11.19 36.06 22.01
CA GLU A 62 -12.19 35.61 23.00
C GLU A 62 -13.51 35.11 22.35
N ASP A 63 -13.41 34.62 21.11
CA ASP A 63 -14.53 34.13 20.33
C ASP A 63 -14.95 32.74 20.85
N SER A 64 -16.15 32.68 21.39
CA SER A 64 -16.75 31.43 21.87
C SER A 64 -17.45 30.63 20.77
N ASN A 65 -17.49 31.16 19.54
CA ASN A 65 -18.12 30.51 18.39
C ASN A 65 -17.29 29.33 17.88
N LYS A 66 -17.79 28.12 18.10
CA LYS A 66 -17.12 26.86 17.69
C LYS A 66 -17.58 26.34 16.34
N GLU A 67 -18.39 27.07 15.59
CA GLU A 67 -18.98 26.57 14.35
C GLU A 67 -17.92 26.16 13.31
N LYS A 68 -16.92 27.03 13.10
CA LYS A 68 -15.81 26.77 12.16
C LYS A 68 -14.97 25.57 12.58
N SER A 69 -14.52 25.53 13.84
CA SER A 69 -13.75 24.41 14.38
C SER A 69 -14.54 23.10 14.33
N SER A 70 -15.84 23.14 14.61
CA SER A 70 -16.74 21.98 14.52
C SER A 70 -16.86 21.44 13.08
N LYS A 71 -16.98 22.34 12.09
CA LYS A 71 -16.99 21.96 10.67
C LYS A 71 -15.68 21.29 10.26
N LEU A 72 -14.53 21.85 10.66
CA LEU A 72 -13.21 21.26 10.39
C LEU A 72 -13.07 19.87 11.02
N CYS A 73 -13.45 19.71 12.30
CA CYS A 73 -13.44 18.41 12.98
C CYS A 73 -14.32 17.36 12.29
N LYS A 74 -15.53 17.75 11.85
CA LYS A 74 -16.42 16.85 11.11
C LYS A 74 -15.80 16.40 9.80
N LYS A 75 -15.17 17.32 9.06
CA LYS A 75 -14.52 16.99 7.80
C LYS A 75 -13.32 16.05 7.99
N ILE A 76 -12.47 16.33 8.99
CA ILE A 76 -11.35 15.44 9.36
C ILE A 76 -11.87 14.03 9.68
N LYS A 77 -12.97 13.92 10.44
CA LYS A 77 -13.57 12.62 10.76
C LYS A 77 -14.05 11.90 9.51
N GLU A 78 -14.79 12.60 8.64
CA GLU A 78 -15.29 12.05 7.38
C GLU A 78 -14.14 11.53 6.51
N ASP A 79 -13.04 12.28 6.39
CA ASP A 79 -11.89 11.86 5.60
C ASP A 79 -11.18 10.63 6.20
N TYR A 80 -11.15 10.49 7.53
CA TYR A 80 -10.70 9.25 8.18
C TYR A 80 -11.62 8.05 7.91
N ASP A 81 -12.93 8.25 7.95
CA ASP A 81 -13.91 7.21 7.62
C ASP A 81 -13.75 6.76 6.15
N ASN A 82 -13.50 7.70 5.24
CA ASN A 82 -13.23 7.41 3.82
C ASN A 82 -11.93 6.63 3.62
N ILE A 83 -10.85 6.98 4.35
CA ILE A 83 -9.59 6.19 4.33
C ILE A 83 -9.84 4.76 4.81
N TYR A 84 -10.66 4.59 5.85
CA TYR A 84 -10.98 3.27 6.38
C TYR A 84 -11.72 2.40 5.35
N GLU A 85 -12.75 2.93 4.70
CA GLU A 85 -13.47 2.17 3.66
C GLU A 85 -12.60 1.90 2.43
N ALA A 86 -11.78 2.85 1.99
CA ALA A 86 -10.83 2.63 0.88
C ALA A 86 -9.82 1.50 1.18
N LYS A 87 -9.32 1.42 2.42
CA LYS A 87 -8.42 0.33 2.85
C LYS A 87 -9.12 -1.03 2.85
N LYS A 88 -10.36 -1.07 3.30
CA LYS A 88 -11.20 -2.28 3.28
C LYS A 88 -11.48 -2.75 1.84
N GLU A 89 -11.66 -1.83 0.90
CA GLU A 89 -11.77 -2.17 -0.52
C GLU A 89 -10.47 -2.78 -1.09
N ILE A 90 -9.30 -2.23 -0.71
CA ILE A 90 -7.99 -2.81 -1.07
C ILE A 90 -7.88 -4.25 -0.55
N GLU A 91 -8.25 -4.49 0.71
CA GLU A 91 -8.24 -5.84 1.30
C GLU A 91 -9.18 -6.80 0.56
N ALA A 92 -10.35 -6.32 0.13
CA ALA A 92 -11.29 -7.11 -0.67
C ALA A 92 -10.75 -7.42 -2.07
N ILE A 93 -10.00 -6.50 -2.70
CA ILE A 93 -9.28 -6.76 -3.95
C ILE A 93 -8.21 -7.84 -3.74
N ASP A 94 -7.42 -7.73 -2.66
CA ASP A 94 -6.39 -8.72 -2.34
C ASP A 94 -6.97 -10.11 -2.08
N GLU A 95 -8.12 -10.18 -1.40
CA GLU A 95 -8.82 -11.45 -1.18
C GLU A 95 -9.38 -12.04 -2.48
N ARG A 96 -9.92 -11.20 -3.38
CA ARG A 96 -10.31 -11.64 -4.73
C ARG A 96 -9.12 -12.20 -5.50
N ASP A 97 -7.99 -11.48 -5.50
CA ASP A 97 -6.76 -11.91 -6.17
C ASP A 97 -6.30 -13.27 -5.61
N ARG A 98 -6.25 -13.44 -4.28
CA ARG A 98 -5.87 -14.71 -3.62
C ARG A 98 -6.75 -15.88 -4.05
N LYS A 99 -8.07 -15.68 -4.16
CA LYS A 99 -9.01 -16.73 -4.58
C LYS A 99 -8.86 -17.14 -6.04
N ILE A 100 -8.46 -16.22 -6.92
CA ILE A 100 -8.30 -16.47 -8.36
C ILE A 100 -6.97 -17.16 -8.64
N PHE A 101 -5.90 -16.74 -7.97
CA PHE A 101 -4.56 -17.25 -8.21
C PHE A 101 -4.22 -18.49 -7.38
N GLY A 102 -5.01 -18.81 -6.34
CA GLY A 102 -4.56 -19.76 -5.34
C GLY A 102 -3.38 -19.18 -4.56
N ASP A 103 -3.00 -19.84 -3.47
CA ASP A 103 -1.91 -19.41 -2.59
C ASP A 103 -0.54 -19.65 -3.26
N GLU A 104 -0.27 -19.04 -4.43
CA GLU A 104 1.02 -19.15 -5.12
C GLU A 104 2.12 -18.28 -4.46
N ASN A 105 1.85 -17.67 -3.30
CA ASN A 105 2.85 -16.97 -2.49
C ASN A 105 2.55 -17.10 -0.99
N LYS A 106 2.64 -18.33 -0.46
CA LYS A 106 2.76 -18.57 0.98
C LYS A 106 4.19 -18.80 1.47
N ASP A 107 5.19 -18.49 0.65
CA ASP A 107 6.59 -18.49 1.06
C ASP A 107 7.21 -17.13 0.72
N GLN A 108 6.94 -16.09 1.52
CA GLN A 108 7.98 -15.11 1.81
C GLN A 108 7.75 -14.15 2.98
N ASP A 109 6.60 -14.16 3.66
CA ASP A 109 6.41 -13.29 4.82
C ASP A 109 5.70 -14.01 5.98
N LYS A 110 6.39 -14.96 6.61
CA LYS A 110 6.47 -15.14 8.07
C LYS A 110 7.21 -16.43 8.43
N GLU A 111 8.09 -16.29 9.43
CA GLU A 111 8.89 -17.32 10.12
C GLU A 111 10.15 -17.83 9.41
N ASN A 112 11.27 -17.16 9.72
CA ASN A 112 12.39 -17.84 10.38
C ASN A 112 13.22 -16.81 11.16
N ILE A 113 12.89 -16.69 12.45
CA ILE A 113 13.84 -16.23 13.46
C ILE A 113 14.91 -17.32 13.57
N GLU A 114 16.17 -16.87 13.61
CA GLU A 114 17.38 -17.64 13.94
C GLU A 114 17.95 -18.60 12.87
N LYS A 115 18.80 -18.04 12.00
CA LYS A 115 20.22 -18.46 11.88
C LYS A 115 21.01 -17.49 10.98
N ASN A 116 21.74 -16.58 11.63
CA ASN A 116 23.00 -15.99 11.14
C ASN A 116 23.01 -15.36 9.73
N SER A 117 22.11 -14.41 9.43
CA SER A 117 22.28 -13.52 8.27
C SER A 117 22.82 -12.16 8.73
N SER A 118 24.09 -11.90 8.44
CA SER A 118 24.68 -10.57 8.60
C SER A 118 23.93 -9.59 7.69
N VAL A 119 23.11 -8.71 8.28
CA VAL A 119 22.42 -7.64 7.55
C VAL A 119 23.48 -6.68 7.00
N ILE A 120 23.45 -6.40 5.69
CA ILE A 120 24.38 -5.50 5.02
C ILE A 120 23.65 -4.21 4.68
N PHE A 121 24.27 -3.07 4.98
CA PHE A 121 23.77 -1.75 4.63
C PHE A 121 24.66 -1.12 3.56
N CYS A 122 24.02 -0.44 2.60
CA CYS A 122 24.75 0.42 1.67
C CYS A 122 25.18 1.72 2.38
N ASP A 123 26.48 1.89 2.51
CA ASP A 123 27.19 3.10 2.93
C ASP A 123 26.77 4.39 2.20
N LYS A 124 26.41 4.30 0.91
CA LYS A 124 26.09 5.46 0.08
C LYS A 124 24.62 5.91 0.15
N CYS A 125 23.68 4.98 0.22
CA CYS A 125 22.25 5.30 0.10
C CYS A 125 21.35 4.69 1.19
N GLY A 126 21.93 3.99 2.16
CA GLY A 126 21.22 3.37 3.29
C GLY A 126 20.33 2.18 2.92
N ALA A 127 20.44 1.62 1.71
CA ALA A 127 19.65 0.46 1.34
C ALA A 127 20.05 -0.77 2.18
N ARG A 128 19.04 -1.47 2.71
CA ARG A 128 19.20 -2.63 3.59
C ARG A 128 19.05 -3.92 2.78
N TYR A 129 19.97 -4.86 2.99
CA TYR A 129 19.96 -6.16 2.34
C TYR A 129 20.07 -7.28 3.37
N HIS A 130 19.22 -8.30 3.21
CA HIS A 130 19.19 -9.51 4.04
C HIS A 130 20.02 -10.66 3.45
N GLU A 131 20.61 -10.46 2.27
CA GLU A 131 21.45 -11.41 1.54
C GLU A 131 22.75 -10.72 1.11
N LYS A 132 23.79 -11.52 0.87
CA LYS A 132 25.08 -11.05 0.37
C LYS A 132 24.94 -10.58 -1.10
N VAL A 133 25.04 -9.27 -1.34
CA VAL A 133 24.93 -8.65 -2.67
C VAL A 133 26.20 -7.90 -3.05
N ASN A 134 26.74 -8.10 -4.26
CA ASN A 134 27.98 -7.46 -4.70
C ASN A 134 27.79 -5.94 -4.97
N PHE A 135 26.60 -5.56 -5.45
CA PHE A 135 26.25 -4.18 -5.78
C PHE A 135 24.90 -3.79 -5.18
N CYS A 136 24.79 -2.54 -4.77
CA CYS A 136 23.55 -1.94 -4.32
C CYS A 136 22.55 -1.85 -5.48
N ARG A 137 21.42 -2.55 -5.36
CA ARG A 137 20.32 -2.51 -6.35
C ARG A 137 19.63 -1.15 -6.47
N LYS A 138 19.89 -0.22 -5.54
CA LYS A 138 19.31 1.13 -5.52
C LYS A 138 20.21 2.19 -6.15
N CYS A 139 21.51 2.16 -5.88
CA CYS A 139 22.45 3.22 -6.32
C CYS A 139 23.68 2.71 -7.08
N GLY A 140 23.81 1.40 -7.29
CA GLY A 140 24.93 0.79 -8.01
C GLY A 140 26.24 0.70 -7.23
N ASN A 141 26.31 1.18 -5.99
CA ASN A 141 27.55 1.15 -5.20
C ASN A 141 28.01 -0.30 -4.91
N LYS A 142 29.32 -0.55 -4.95
CA LYS A 142 29.89 -1.86 -4.63
C LYS A 142 29.90 -2.08 -3.12
N LEU A 143 29.31 -3.17 -2.65
CA LEU A 143 29.15 -3.46 -1.21
C LEU A 143 30.14 -4.51 -0.68
N ILE A 144 30.76 -5.28 -1.59
CA ILE A 144 31.67 -6.39 -1.31
C ILE A 144 32.74 -6.42 -2.38
#